data_AF-A0A0U1LYS3-F1
#
_entry.id   AF-A0A0U1LYS3-F1
#
_cell.length_a   1.000
_cell.length_b   1.000
_cell.length_c   1.000
_cell.angle_alpha   90.00
_cell.angle_beta   90.00
_cell.angle_gamma   90.00
#
_symmetry.space_group_name_H-M   'P 1'
#
loop_
_entity.id
_entity.type
_entity.pdbx_description
1 polymer ?
#
loop_
_entity_poly.entity_id
_entity_poly.type
_entity_poly.pdbx_seq_one_letter_code
_entity_poly.pdbx_strand_id
1 'polypeptide(L)'
;MNEVSMLKAMEGVVISTNPSVADRSSLLLLFLLRYLCESLVHTKLNLILELTRNICGIAQRPCRLQDIAQELLNEDEDMANVHLTDKNAGKPHAPQDPQDPQAPQDVEYLFEAYFKATEAVVQDATILIKNIRRTEETIKSSLSVRRNQIMLLEVRIEILMLALVGATLIAGWYGMNVVNYLEEDKNAFFAILVFSLTSIFVGSLYGMRKLRRIHGLRI
;
A
#
# COMPACT_ATOMS: atom_id res chain seq x y z
N MET A 1 -23.24 -21.54 43.11
CA MET A 1 -22.66 -20.24 42.71
C MET A 1 -21.36 -20.56 42.00
N ASN A 2 -21.39 -20.51 40.68
CA ASN A 2 -20.49 -21.29 39.81
C ASN A 2 -19.12 -20.61 39.70
N GLU A 3 -18.02 -21.36 39.71
CA GLU A 3 -16.65 -20.82 39.61
C GLU A 3 -16.44 -19.85 38.42
N VAL A 4 -17.19 -20.05 37.34
CA VAL A 4 -17.23 -19.15 36.16
C VAL A 4 -17.67 -17.73 36.51
N SER A 5 -18.54 -17.55 37.50
CA SER A 5 -18.98 -16.22 37.97
C SER A 5 -17.90 -15.52 38.80
N MET A 6 -17.06 -16.28 39.50
CA MET A 6 -15.95 -15.74 40.30
C MET A 6 -14.76 -15.33 39.41
N LEU A 7 -14.49 -16.09 38.34
CA LEU A 7 -13.48 -15.76 37.32
C LEU A 7 -13.81 -14.47 36.56
N LYS A 8 -15.07 -14.27 36.13
CA LYS A 8 -15.50 -13.02 35.49
C LYS A 8 -15.44 -11.81 36.44
N ALA A 9 -15.70 -12.01 37.72
CA ALA A 9 -15.55 -10.96 38.73
C ALA A 9 -14.07 -10.58 38.93
N MET A 10 -13.16 -11.55 38.97
CA MET A 10 -11.71 -11.30 39.02
C MET A 10 -11.18 -10.61 37.77
N GLU A 11 -11.64 -11.01 36.57
CA GLU A 11 -11.27 -10.37 35.31
C GLU A 11 -11.73 -8.89 35.29
N GLY A 12 -12.95 -8.62 35.77
CA GLY A 12 -13.46 -7.25 35.92
C GLY A 12 -12.66 -6.41 36.94
N VAL A 13 -12.21 -7.01 38.05
CA VAL A 13 -11.39 -6.34 39.06
C VAL A 13 -9.98 -6.06 38.56
N VAL A 14 -9.37 -6.97 37.79
CA VAL A 14 -8.03 -6.78 37.19
C VAL A 14 -8.04 -5.70 36.11
N ILE A 15 -9.12 -5.64 35.30
CA ILE A 15 -9.31 -4.55 34.31
C ILE A 15 -9.57 -3.21 35.02
N SER A 16 -10.32 -3.22 36.12
CA SER A 16 -10.62 -2.04 36.93
C SER A 16 -9.42 -1.50 37.71
N THR A 17 -8.49 -2.36 38.13
CA THR A 17 -7.31 -1.96 38.93
C THR A 17 -6.13 -1.49 38.07
N ASN A 18 -6.18 -1.67 36.75
CA ASN A 18 -5.12 -1.22 35.86
C ASN A 18 -5.65 -0.70 34.51
N PRO A 19 -6.37 0.44 34.49
CA PRO A 19 -6.82 1.09 33.26
C PRO A 19 -5.63 1.47 32.34
N SER A 20 -4.44 1.62 32.91
CA SER A 20 -3.16 1.83 32.20
C SER A 20 -2.75 0.64 31.33
N VAL A 21 -3.07 -0.60 31.72
CA VAL A 21 -2.70 -1.81 30.97
C VAL A 21 -3.68 -2.08 29.82
N ALA A 22 -4.97 -1.84 30.03
CA ALA A 22 -5.97 -1.92 28.97
C ALA A 22 -5.67 -0.89 27.87
N ASP A 23 -5.44 0.38 28.23
CA ASP A 23 -5.11 1.44 27.27
C ASP A 23 -3.78 1.18 26.53
N ARG A 24 -2.75 0.71 27.25
CA ARG A 24 -1.47 0.29 26.67
C ARG A 24 -1.60 -0.91 25.74
N SER A 25 -2.43 -1.90 26.06
CA SER A 25 -2.61 -3.07 25.19
C SER A 25 -3.32 -2.72 23.89
N SER A 26 -4.32 -1.82 23.92
CA SER A 26 -4.93 -1.28 22.70
C SER A 26 -3.99 -0.40 21.89
N LEU A 27 -3.19 0.45 22.54
CA LEU A 27 -2.16 1.26 21.87
C LEU A 27 -1.06 0.38 21.26
N LEU A 28 -0.62 -0.65 21.97
CA LEU A 28 0.31 -1.65 21.46
C LEU A 28 -0.29 -2.40 20.29
N LEU A 29 -1.57 -2.80 20.35
CA LEU A 29 -2.24 -3.47 19.24
C LEU A 29 -2.33 -2.56 18.00
N LEU A 30 -2.65 -1.28 18.17
CA LEU A 30 -2.73 -0.31 17.08
C LEU A 30 -1.34 0.00 16.50
N PHE A 31 -0.32 0.09 17.36
CA PHE A 31 1.07 0.27 16.97
C PHE A 31 1.61 -0.96 16.24
N LEU A 32 1.29 -2.17 16.71
CA LEU A 32 1.73 -3.43 16.13
C LEU A 32 1.00 -3.68 14.81
N LEU A 33 -0.30 -3.37 14.70
CA LEU A 33 -1.03 -3.38 13.42
C LEU A 33 -0.44 -2.37 12.44
N ARG A 34 -0.14 -1.14 12.88
CA ARG A 34 0.49 -0.12 12.03
C ARG A 34 1.86 -0.59 11.57
N TYR A 35 2.70 -1.10 12.47
CA TYR A 35 4.03 -1.62 12.18
C TYR A 35 4.00 -2.81 11.22
N LEU A 36 3.09 -3.76 11.43
CA LEU A 36 2.94 -4.95 10.59
C LEU A 36 2.35 -4.59 9.21
N CYS A 37 1.49 -3.58 9.13
CA CYS A 37 0.97 -3.05 7.88
C CYS A 37 2.06 -2.28 7.09
N GLU A 38 2.87 -1.46 7.77
CA GLU A 38 4.01 -0.74 7.19
C GLU A 38 5.06 -1.74 6.65
N SER A 39 5.42 -2.73 7.48
CA SER A 39 6.33 -3.82 7.12
C SER A 39 5.82 -4.61 5.93
N LEU A 40 4.56 -5.06 5.96
CA LEU A 40 3.96 -5.86 4.88
C LEU A 40 3.93 -5.10 3.55
N VAL A 41 3.65 -3.78 3.59
CA VAL A 41 3.68 -2.94 2.39
C VAL A 41 5.10 -2.82 1.86
N HIS A 42 6.09 -2.52 2.71
CA HIS A 42 7.48 -2.40 2.28
C HIS A 42 8.04 -3.69 1.69
N THR A 43 7.76 -4.85 2.31
CA THR A 43 8.23 -6.14 1.79
C THR A 43 7.59 -6.46 0.44
N LYS A 44 6.28 -6.22 0.28
CA LYS A 44 5.60 -6.42 -1.00
C LYS A 44 6.10 -5.46 -2.07
N LEU A 45 6.34 -4.20 -1.72
CA LEU A 45 6.89 -3.20 -2.64
C LEU A 45 8.29 -3.59 -3.11
N ASN A 46 9.16 -4.00 -2.18
CA ASN A 46 10.51 -4.45 -2.49
C ASN A 46 10.49 -5.70 -3.35
N LEU A 47 9.61 -6.67 -3.07
CA LEU A 47 9.46 -7.87 -3.87
C LEU A 47 8.98 -7.56 -5.30
N ILE A 48 8.05 -6.61 -5.45
CA ILE A 48 7.59 -6.14 -6.76
C ILE A 48 8.72 -5.41 -7.52
N LEU A 49 9.51 -4.61 -6.82
CA LEU A 49 10.63 -3.85 -7.40
C LEU A 49 11.78 -4.78 -7.82
N GLU A 50 12.07 -5.79 -7.01
CA GLU A 50 13.00 -6.89 -7.31
C GLU A 50 12.54 -7.68 -8.55
N LEU A 51 11.26 -8.06 -8.59
CA LEU A 51 10.67 -8.74 -9.74
C LEU A 51 10.78 -7.90 -11.02
N THR A 52 10.52 -6.59 -10.90
CA THR A 52 10.66 -5.63 -12.01
C THR A 52 12.11 -5.55 -12.52
N ARG A 53 13.09 -5.49 -11.60
CA ARG A 53 14.52 -5.51 -11.94
C ARG A 53 14.93 -6.78 -12.67
N ASN A 54 14.46 -7.93 -12.19
CA ASN A 54 14.77 -9.23 -12.78
C ASN A 54 14.15 -9.39 -14.17
N ILE A 55 12.88 -8.99 -14.34
CA ILE A 55 12.21 -9.01 -15.65
C ILE A 55 12.92 -8.06 -16.63
N CYS A 56 13.29 -6.86 -16.19
CA CYS A 56 14.03 -5.91 -17.02
C CYS A 56 15.41 -6.46 -17.43
N GLY A 57 16.11 -7.14 -16.51
CA GLY A 57 17.40 -7.77 -16.80
C GLY A 57 17.30 -8.96 -17.75
N ILE A 58 16.20 -9.72 -17.71
CA ILE A 58 15.95 -10.83 -18.64
C ILE A 58 15.54 -10.31 -20.02
N ALA A 59 14.74 -9.25 -20.10
CA ALA A 59 14.30 -8.65 -21.36
C ALA A 59 15.43 -7.92 -22.12
N GLN A 60 16.46 -7.42 -21.42
CA GLN A 60 17.53 -6.63 -22.04
C GLN A 60 18.62 -7.47 -22.74
N ARG A 61 18.77 -8.74 -22.36
CA ARG A 61 19.72 -9.69 -22.98
C ARG A 61 19.36 -10.06 -24.42
N PRO A 62 18.11 -10.44 -24.74
CA PRO A 62 17.70 -10.72 -26.10
C PRO A 62 17.89 -9.52 -27.02
N CYS A 63 17.55 -8.29 -26.61
CA CYS A 63 17.77 -7.10 -27.44
C CYS A 63 19.24 -6.93 -27.86
N ARG A 64 20.19 -7.09 -26.94
CA ARG A 64 21.62 -6.97 -27.29
C ARG A 64 22.11 -8.04 -28.24
N LEU A 65 21.62 -9.28 -28.08
CA LEU A 65 21.92 -10.37 -29.01
C LEU A 65 21.24 -10.15 -30.36
N GLN A 66 20.06 -9.53 -30.35
CA GLN A 66 19.37 -9.10 -31.55
C GLN A 66 20.17 -8.07 -32.32
N ASP A 67 20.65 -7.00 -31.68
CA ASP A 67 21.42 -5.95 -32.33
C ASP A 67 22.65 -6.53 -33.05
N ILE A 68 23.37 -7.45 -32.39
CA ILE A 68 24.54 -8.12 -32.97
C ILE A 68 24.14 -9.08 -34.10
N ALA A 69 23.09 -9.86 -33.92
CA ALA A 69 22.66 -10.83 -34.93
C ALA A 69 22.00 -10.14 -36.15
N GLN A 70 21.39 -8.96 -35.98
CA GLN A 70 20.91 -8.12 -37.07
C GLN A 70 22.07 -7.52 -37.87
N GLU A 71 23.19 -7.21 -37.21
CA GLU A 71 24.40 -6.73 -37.87
C GLU A 71 25.05 -7.84 -38.71
N LEU A 72 25.11 -9.08 -38.20
CA LEU A 72 25.54 -10.26 -38.97
C LEU A 72 24.62 -10.58 -40.17
N LEU A 73 23.32 -10.33 -40.04
CA LEU A 73 22.35 -10.56 -41.11
C LEU A 73 22.48 -9.55 -42.26
N ASN A 74 23.05 -8.36 -41.99
CA ASN A 74 23.20 -7.32 -43.00
C ASN A 74 24.43 -7.51 -43.92
N GLU A 75 25.37 -8.39 -43.55
CA GLU A 75 26.55 -8.72 -44.36
C GLU A 75 26.37 -10.08 -45.07
N ASP A 76 26.24 -10.04 -46.40
CA ASP A 76 26.07 -11.24 -47.24
C ASP A 76 27.22 -12.26 -47.08
N GLU A 77 28.45 -11.80 -46.78
CA GLU A 77 29.61 -12.67 -46.51
C GLU A 77 29.47 -13.45 -45.19
N ASP A 78 28.90 -12.82 -44.16
CA ASP A 78 28.71 -13.45 -42.86
C ASP A 78 27.54 -14.46 -42.90
N MET A 79 26.49 -14.16 -43.65
CA MET A 79 25.39 -15.09 -43.92
C MET A 79 25.84 -16.38 -44.61
N ALA A 80 26.74 -16.29 -45.60
CA ALA A 80 27.31 -17.47 -46.24
C ALA A 80 28.14 -18.33 -45.25
N ASN A 81 28.75 -17.71 -44.25
CA ASN A 81 29.54 -18.39 -43.22
C ASN A 81 28.69 -19.10 -42.15
N VAL A 82 27.40 -18.80 -42.04
CA VAL A 82 26.46 -19.44 -41.08
C VAL A 82 26.14 -20.89 -41.47
N HIS A 83 26.34 -21.28 -42.74
CA HIS A 83 26.12 -22.64 -43.23
C HIS A 83 27.26 -23.60 -42.82
N LEU A 84 27.40 -23.82 -41.51
CA LEU A 84 28.49 -24.59 -40.92
C LEU A 84 28.49 -26.08 -41.32
N THR A 85 27.32 -26.66 -41.57
CA THR A 85 27.19 -28.07 -42.00
C THR A 85 27.71 -28.28 -43.42
N ASP A 86 27.40 -27.37 -44.35
CA ASP A 86 27.86 -27.45 -45.74
C ASP A 86 29.35 -27.11 -45.87
N LYS A 87 29.83 -26.17 -45.06
CA LYS A 87 31.27 -25.87 -44.94
C LYS A 87 32.07 -27.06 -44.42
N ASN A 88 31.53 -27.80 -43.45
CA ASN A 88 32.12 -29.04 -42.95
C ASN A 88 32.03 -30.20 -43.97
N ALA A 89 31.02 -30.18 -44.84
CA ALA A 89 30.88 -31.10 -45.97
C ALA A 89 31.76 -30.71 -47.19
N GLY A 90 32.55 -29.64 -47.10
CA GLY A 90 33.48 -29.20 -48.14
C GLY A 90 32.83 -28.44 -49.29
N LYS A 91 31.59 -27.96 -49.12
CA LYS A 91 30.88 -27.11 -50.08
C LYS A 91 30.65 -25.72 -49.48
N PRO A 92 31.65 -24.83 -49.54
CA PRO A 92 31.44 -23.45 -49.13
C PRO A 92 30.53 -22.74 -50.15
N HIS A 93 29.38 -22.26 -49.69
CA HIS A 93 28.49 -21.42 -50.49
C HIS A 93 29.12 -20.03 -50.68
N ALA A 94 29.13 -19.53 -51.91
CA ALA A 94 29.55 -18.16 -52.19
C ALA A 94 28.43 -17.18 -51.83
N PRO A 95 28.73 -15.91 -51.50
CA PRO A 95 27.73 -14.89 -51.14
C PRO A 95 26.63 -14.70 -52.20
N GLN A 96 26.91 -15.10 -53.44
CA GLN A 96 25.98 -15.16 -54.55
C GLN A 96 26.32 -16.38 -55.42
N ASP A 97 25.96 -17.59 -54.99
CA ASP A 97 26.01 -18.77 -55.87
C ASP A 97 24.77 -18.77 -56.80
N PRO A 98 24.93 -18.67 -58.13
CA PRO A 98 23.81 -18.72 -59.08
C PRO A 98 23.07 -20.07 -59.10
N GLN A 99 23.60 -21.11 -58.46
CA GLN A 99 23.05 -22.47 -58.50
C GLN A 99 22.00 -22.78 -57.42
N ASP A 100 21.95 -21.99 -56.34
CA ASP A 100 20.91 -22.13 -55.31
C ASP A 100 20.57 -20.77 -54.65
N PRO A 101 19.60 -20.02 -55.22
CA PRO A 101 19.13 -18.76 -54.66
C PRO A 101 18.38 -18.90 -53.32
N GLN A 102 18.02 -20.14 -52.92
CA GLN A 102 17.10 -20.40 -51.81
C GLN A 102 17.85 -20.68 -50.49
N ALA A 103 19.09 -21.17 -50.55
CA ALA A 103 19.86 -21.52 -49.36
C ALA A 103 20.13 -20.34 -48.39
N PRO A 104 20.50 -19.12 -48.85
CA PRO A 104 20.67 -17.98 -47.94
C PRO A 104 19.33 -17.50 -47.34
N GLN A 105 18.24 -17.72 -48.08
CA GLN A 105 16.93 -17.15 -47.78
C GLN A 105 16.21 -17.88 -46.63
N ASP A 106 16.37 -19.20 -46.53
CA ASP A 106 15.75 -20.01 -45.46
C ASP A 106 16.28 -19.67 -44.07
N VAL A 107 17.59 -19.39 -43.96
CA VAL A 107 18.23 -18.97 -42.70
C VAL A 107 17.75 -17.58 -42.30
N GLU A 108 17.65 -16.67 -43.27
CA GLU A 108 17.13 -15.31 -43.06
C GLU A 108 15.69 -15.32 -42.55
N TYR A 109 14.80 -16.12 -43.15
CA TYR A 109 13.42 -16.29 -42.68
C TYR A 109 13.33 -16.84 -41.24
N LEU A 110 14.21 -17.77 -40.89
CA LEU A 110 14.23 -18.36 -39.54
C LEU A 110 14.73 -17.36 -38.50
N PHE A 111 15.75 -16.55 -38.84
CA PHE A 111 16.22 -15.46 -38.00
C PHE A 111 15.16 -14.34 -37.86
N GLU A 112 14.49 -13.95 -38.94
CA GLU A 112 13.41 -12.95 -38.89
C GLU A 112 12.26 -13.43 -37.98
N ALA A 113 11.85 -14.69 -38.09
CA ALA A 113 10.83 -15.27 -37.23
C ALA A 113 11.27 -15.31 -35.75
N TYR A 114 12.54 -15.66 -35.48
CA TYR A 114 13.10 -15.64 -34.13
C TYR A 114 13.16 -14.24 -33.54
N PHE A 115 13.58 -13.25 -34.33
CA PHE A 115 13.63 -11.86 -33.93
C PHE A 115 12.24 -11.30 -33.62
N LYS A 116 11.27 -11.57 -34.48
CA LYS A 116 9.89 -11.13 -34.27
C LYS A 116 9.26 -11.75 -33.01
N ALA A 117 9.53 -13.03 -32.75
CA ALA A 117 9.11 -13.68 -31.51
C ALA A 117 9.77 -13.05 -30.28
N THR A 118 11.06 -12.69 -30.39
CA THR A 118 11.83 -12.08 -29.31
C THR A 118 11.36 -10.65 -29.00
N GLU A 119 11.08 -9.83 -30.02
CA GLU A 119 10.52 -8.49 -29.87
C GLU A 119 9.15 -8.51 -29.19
N ALA A 120 8.28 -9.44 -29.58
CA ALA A 120 6.97 -9.61 -28.95
C ALA A 120 7.10 -9.89 -27.45
N VAL A 121 8.03 -10.76 -27.05
CA VAL A 121 8.30 -11.06 -25.64
C VAL A 121 8.83 -9.83 -24.88
N VAL A 122 9.70 -9.03 -25.49
CA VAL A 122 10.23 -7.79 -24.90
C VAL A 122 9.12 -6.74 -24.74
N GLN A 123 8.23 -6.64 -25.72
CA GLN A 123 7.07 -5.74 -25.67
C GLN A 123 6.10 -6.15 -24.56
N ASP A 124 5.79 -7.44 -24.45
CA ASP A 124 4.95 -7.99 -23.38
C ASP A 124 5.55 -7.75 -21.99
N ALA A 125 6.87 -7.96 -21.85
CA ALA A 125 7.60 -7.66 -20.62
C ALA A 125 7.53 -6.16 -20.26
N THR A 126 7.62 -5.28 -21.25
CA THR A 126 7.51 -3.82 -21.06
C THR A 126 6.11 -3.42 -20.59
N ILE A 127 5.07 -4.02 -21.17
CA ILE A 127 3.68 -3.83 -20.75
C ILE A 127 3.49 -4.32 -19.31
N LEU A 128 4.04 -5.48 -18.96
CA LEU A 128 3.97 -6.03 -17.62
C LEU A 128 4.64 -5.11 -16.58
N ILE A 129 5.84 -4.60 -16.87
CA ILE A 129 6.55 -3.62 -16.02
C ILE A 129 5.70 -2.36 -15.82
N LYS A 130 5.06 -1.86 -16.88
CA LYS A 130 4.16 -0.70 -16.80
C LYS A 130 2.94 -0.98 -15.92
N ASN A 131 2.35 -2.17 -16.03
CA ASN A 131 1.22 -2.59 -15.20
C ASN A 131 1.61 -2.76 -13.73
N ILE A 132 2.81 -3.26 -13.46
CA ILE A 132 3.38 -3.35 -12.13
C ILE A 132 3.51 -1.95 -11.51
N ARG A 133 4.11 -0.97 -12.23
CA ARG A 133 4.23 0.42 -11.74
C ARG A 133 2.88 1.06 -11.45
N ARG A 134 1.89 0.88 -12.34
CA ARG A 134 0.52 1.35 -12.11
C ARG A 134 -0.10 0.76 -10.84
N THR A 135 0.16 -0.51 -10.59
CA THR A 135 -0.32 -1.20 -9.38
C THR A 135 0.37 -0.64 -8.13
N GLU A 136 1.67 -0.36 -8.20
CA GLU A 136 2.44 0.27 -7.12
C GLU A 136 1.88 1.65 -6.76
N GLU A 137 1.63 2.50 -7.75
CA GLU A 137 1.01 3.82 -7.57
C GLU A 137 -0.39 3.72 -6.95
N THR A 138 -1.18 2.74 -7.39
CA THR A 138 -2.52 2.47 -6.86
C THR A 138 -2.47 2.05 -5.38
N ILE A 139 -1.55 1.15 -5.02
CA ILE A 139 -1.35 0.72 -3.63
C ILE A 139 -0.90 1.91 -2.76
N LYS A 140 0.06 2.70 -3.25
CA LYS A 140 0.54 3.91 -2.54
C LYS A 140 -0.59 4.91 -2.30
N SER A 141 -1.42 5.17 -3.31
CA SER A 141 -2.59 6.04 -3.18
C SER A 141 -3.57 5.50 -2.13
N SER A 142 -3.91 4.21 -2.19
CA SER A 142 -4.80 3.57 -1.22
C SER A 142 -4.27 3.64 0.22
N LEU A 143 -2.95 3.45 0.41
CA LEU A 143 -2.32 3.57 1.72
C LEU A 143 -2.36 5.01 2.25
N SER A 144 -2.12 6.00 1.38
CA SER A 144 -2.23 7.42 1.74
C SER A 144 -3.64 7.76 2.22
N VAL A 145 -4.67 7.26 1.53
CA VAL A 145 -6.07 7.41 1.95
C VAL A 145 -6.30 6.79 3.32
N ARG A 146 -5.83 5.57 3.57
CA ARG A 146 -5.97 4.91 4.88
C ARG A 146 -5.26 5.68 6.00
N ARG A 147 -4.05 6.18 5.76
CA ARG A 147 -3.33 7.03 6.73
C ARG A 147 -4.10 8.29 7.05
N ASN A 148 -4.65 8.96 6.03
CA ASN A 148 -5.46 10.15 6.21
C ASN A 148 -6.76 9.85 7.00
N GLN A 149 -7.39 8.69 6.77
CA GLN A 149 -8.54 8.24 7.55
C GLN A 149 -8.21 8.00 9.02
N ILE A 150 -7.07 7.38 9.33
CA ILE A 150 -6.62 7.14 10.71
C ILE A 150 -6.36 8.48 11.42
N MET A 151 -5.62 9.38 10.78
CA MET A 151 -5.35 10.72 11.34
C MET A 151 -6.65 11.49 11.61
N LEU A 152 -7.62 11.41 10.69
CA LEU A 152 -8.92 12.05 10.87
C LEU A 152 -9.71 11.43 12.05
N LEU A 153 -9.61 10.11 12.24
CA LEU A 153 -10.25 9.44 13.36
C LEU A 153 -9.61 9.86 14.69
N GLU A 154 -8.28 9.95 14.75
CA GLU A 154 -7.52 10.41 15.91
C GLU A 154 -7.98 11.80 16.36
N VAL A 155 -8.06 12.76 15.43
CA VAL A 155 -8.53 14.13 15.73
C VAL A 155 -10.00 14.15 16.18
N ARG A 156 -10.86 13.25 15.67
CA ARG A 156 -12.25 13.14 16.15
C ARG A 156 -12.32 12.66 17.59
N ILE A 157 -11.51 11.68 17.97
CA ILE A 157 -11.45 11.16 19.33
C ILE A 157 -10.93 12.26 20.28
N GLU A 158 -9.90 13.00 19.89
CA GLU A 158 -9.38 14.12 20.68
C GLU A 158 -10.45 15.19 20.97
N ILE A 159 -11.26 15.57 19.97
CA ILE A 159 -12.36 16.53 20.16
C ILE A 159 -13.40 15.99 21.16
N LEU A 160 -13.74 14.70 21.06
CA LEU A 160 -14.68 14.06 21.99
C LEU A 160 -14.12 14.03 23.42
N MET A 161 -12.85 13.66 23.57
CA MET A 161 -12.16 13.65 24.85
C MET A 161 -12.11 15.05 25.47
N LEU A 162 -11.80 16.08 24.69
CA LEU A 162 -11.75 17.47 25.16
C LEU A 162 -13.13 17.96 25.63
N ALA A 163 -14.20 17.62 24.90
CA ALA A 163 -15.57 17.93 25.31
C ALA A 163 -15.95 17.21 26.63
N LEU A 164 -15.54 15.94 26.76
CA LEU A 164 -15.79 15.14 27.97
C LEU A 164 -14.99 15.66 29.17
N VAL A 165 -13.72 16.03 29.00
CA VAL A 165 -12.90 16.67 30.04
C VAL A 165 -13.57 17.96 30.53
N GLY A 166 -14.06 18.81 29.63
CA GLY A 166 -14.77 20.03 30.00
C GLY A 166 -16.02 19.77 30.86
N ALA A 167 -16.82 18.77 30.49
CA ALA A 167 -18.01 18.40 31.27
C ALA A 167 -17.67 17.75 32.62
N THR A 168 -16.64 16.90 32.66
CA THR A 168 -16.14 16.30 33.90
C THR A 168 -15.60 17.37 34.86
N LEU A 169 -14.97 18.44 34.36
CA LEU A 169 -14.56 19.58 35.20
C LEU A 169 -15.76 20.31 35.81
N ILE A 170 -16.81 20.55 35.03
CA ILE A 170 -18.05 21.18 35.53
C ILE A 170 -18.71 20.27 36.58
N ALA A 171 -18.84 18.97 36.29
CA ALA A 171 -19.39 17.99 37.24
C ALA A 171 -18.54 17.91 38.52
N GLY A 172 -17.21 17.94 38.40
CA GLY A 172 -16.29 17.96 39.53
C GLY A 172 -16.46 19.22 40.39
N TRP A 173 -16.62 20.39 39.77
CA TRP A 173 -16.86 21.64 40.48
C TRP A 173 -18.13 21.60 41.34
N TYR A 174 -19.22 21.05 40.80
CA TYR A 174 -20.48 20.88 41.53
C TYR A 174 -20.49 19.67 42.49
N GLY A 175 -19.60 18.69 42.28
CA GLY A 175 -19.43 17.54 43.18
C GLY A 175 -18.48 17.80 44.35
N MET A 176 -17.72 18.89 44.32
CA MET A 176 -16.91 19.33 45.45
C MET A 176 -17.82 19.90 46.55
N ASN A 177 -17.53 19.58 47.81
CA ASN A 177 -18.26 20.01 49.01
C ASN A 177 -18.13 21.53 49.25
N VAL A 178 -18.71 22.31 48.35
CA VAL A 178 -18.81 23.78 48.36
C VAL A 178 -20.29 24.08 48.56
N VAL A 179 -20.62 24.93 49.54
CA VAL A 179 -22.01 25.33 49.83
C VAL A 179 -22.64 25.93 48.56
N ASN A 180 -23.53 25.17 47.95
CA ASN A 180 -24.19 25.55 46.72
C ASN A 180 -25.67 25.78 47.02
N TYR A 181 -26.13 27.03 46.95
CA TYR A 181 -27.52 27.43 47.22
C TYR A 181 -28.55 26.89 46.20
N LEU A 182 -28.14 25.98 45.32
CA LEU A 182 -28.97 25.29 44.33
C LEU A 182 -29.49 23.93 44.84
N GLU A 183 -29.05 23.45 46.01
CA GLU A 183 -29.51 22.16 46.57
C GLU A 183 -30.94 22.19 47.12
N GLU A 184 -31.51 23.36 47.45
CA GLU A 184 -32.88 23.45 47.98
C GLU A 184 -33.96 23.12 46.94
N ASP A 185 -33.62 23.11 45.64
CA ASP A 185 -34.57 22.99 44.55
C ASP A 185 -34.47 21.62 43.86
N LYS A 186 -35.57 20.84 43.90
CA LYS A 186 -35.63 19.44 43.40
C LYS A 186 -35.26 19.28 41.92
N ASN A 187 -35.34 20.36 41.15
CA ASN A 187 -35.09 20.40 39.71
C ASN A 187 -33.68 20.88 39.34
N ALA A 188 -32.90 21.44 40.27
CA ALA A 188 -31.60 22.02 39.98
C ALA A 188 -30.58 20.97 39.49
N PHE A 189 -30.57 19.79 40.12
CA PHE A 189 -29.72 18.68 39.70
C PHE A 189 -30.01 18.22 38.27
N PHE A 190 -31.29 18.11 37.92
CA PHE A 190 -31.72 17.72 36.58
C PHE A 190 -31.34 18.78 35.53
N ALA A 191 -31.49 20.07 35.87
CA ALA A 191 -31.09 21.16 34.99
C ALA A 191 -29.58 21.16 34.69
N ILE A 192 -28.73 20.91 35.69
CA ILE A 192 -27.27 20.84 35.53
C ILE A 192 -26.87 19.64 34.67
N LEU A 193 -27.52 18.48 34.85
CA LEU A 193 -27.27 17.30 34.02
C LEU A 193 -27.60 17.56 32.55
N VAL A 194 -28.76 18.16 32.27
CA VAL A 194 -29.17 18.52 30.91
C VAL A 194 -28.23 19.56 30.32
N PHE A 195 -27.82 20.57 31.09
CA PHE A 195 -26.87 21.59 30.65
C PHE A 195 -25.49 21.01 30.33
N SER A 196 -25.01 20.07 31.15
CA SER A 196 -23.73 19.38 30.93
C SER A 196 -23.77 18.52 29.66
N LEU A 197 -24.81 17.70 29.47
CA LEU A 197 -24.99 16.87 28.28
C LEU A 197 -25.11 17.71 27.00
N THR A 198 -25.87 18.80 27.05
CA THR A 198 -26.02 19.71 25.92
C THR A 198 -24.70 20.43 25.60
N SER A 199 -23.93 20.83 26.62
CA SER A 199 -22.60 21.43 26.44
C SER A 199 -21.61 20.47 25.73
N ILE A 200 -21.57 19.20 26.12
CA ILE A 200 -20.75 18.16 25.44
C ILE A 200 -21.18 18.05 23.97
N PHE A 201 -22.49 17.97 23.73
CA PHE A 201 -23.03 17.80 22.38
C PHE A 201 -22.73 19.00 21.48
N VAL A 202 -22.91 20.23 21.99
CA VAL A 202 -22.60 21.47 21.26
C VAL A 202 -21.10 21.62 21.02
N GLY A 203 -20.27 21.34 22.03
CA GLY A 203 -18.81 21.38 21.91
C GLY A 203 -18.29 20.39 20.86
N SER A 204 -18.79 19.16 20.88
CA SER A 204 -18.44 18.12 19.89
C SER A 204 -18.89 18.50 18.48
N LEU A 205 -20.12 19.04 18.31
CA LEU A 205 -20.61 19.52 17.02
C LEU A 205 -19.80 20.70 16.49
N TYR A 206 -19.44 21.66 17.34
CA TYR A 206 -18.61 22.81 16.95
C TYR A 206 -17.21 22.37 16.52
N GLY A 207 -16.58 21.49 17.29
CA GLY A 207 -15.28 20.89 16.95
C GLY A 207 -15.32 20.15 15.61
N MET A 208 -16.33 19.30 15.40
CA MET A 208 -16.50 18.58 14.13
C MET A 208 -16.81 19.50 12.94
N ARG A 209 -17.57 20.59 13.13
CA ARG A 209 -17.83 21.58 12.07
C ARG A 209 -16.56 22.35 11.71
N LYS A 210 -15.77 22.75 12.70
CA LYS A 210 -14.50 23.46 12.47
C LYS A 210 -13.47 22.55 11.78
N LEU A 211 -13.40 21.28 12.16
CA LEU A 211 -12.55 20.28 11.52
C LEU A 211 -12.93 20.05 10.05
N ARG A 212 -14.23 19.97 9.75
CA ARG A 212 -14.74 19.89 8.37
C ARG A 212 -14.39 21.12 7.54
N ARG A 213 -14.44 22.32 8.12
CA ARG A 213 -14.09 23.57 7.42
C ARG A 213 -12.60 23.62 7.05
N ILE A 214 -11.72 23.14 7.94
CA ILE A 214 -10.26 23.15 7.69
C ILE A 214 -9.86 22.09 6.66
N HIS A 215 -10.42 20.88 6.74
CA HIS A 215 -10.12 19.83 5.75
C HIS A 215 -10.78 20.06 4.39
N GLY A 216 -11.93 20.74 4.34
CA GLY A 216 -12.60 21.09 3.08
C GLY A 216 -11.85 22.09 2.21
N LEU A 217 -10.81 22.76 2.74
CA LEU A 217 -9.97 23.71 2.00
C LEU A 217 -8.67 23.09 1.46
N ARG A 218 -8.41 21.81 1.73
CA ARG A 218 -7.15 21.12 1.38
C ARG A 218 -7.33 19.98 0.38
N ILE A 219 -8.50 19.89 -0.26
CA ILE A 219 -8.77 19.05 -1.44
C ILE A 219 -8.64 19.94 -2.66
#